data_AF-A0A5C7QG43-F1
#
_entry.id   AF-A0A5C7QG43-F1
#
_cell.length_a   1.000
_cell.length_b   1.000
_cell.length_c   1.000
_cell.angle_alpha   90.00
_cell.angle_beta   90.00
_cell.angle_gamma   90.00
#
_symmetry.space_group_name_H-M   'P 1'
#
loop_
_entity.id
_entity.type
_entity.pdbx_description
1 polymer ?
#
loop_
_entity_poly.entity_id
_entity_poly.type
_entity_poly.pdbx_seq_one_letter_code
_entity_poly.pdbx_strand_id
1 'polypeptide(L)'
;MTGQLMHYAAEPVSFDPTRTYTQNEPTLFGKPEGFWVSVTGEDDWPSWCESEEFRESTLQAAHRVELTTAANILWIESVDGIDSLTAEFAVQTEYERRWVYRGDNPSKWPIDWHCVAEQWDGIIIAPYQWARRNTHDWYYGWDCASGCIWNLETIASVSVSSEVPA
;
A
#
# COMPACT_ATOMS: atom_id res chain seq x y z
N MET A 1 -3.51 -9.09 14.35
CA MET A 1 -3.12 -7.71 14.01
C MET A 1 -2.64 -6.97 15.25
N THR A 2 -1.37 -6.53 15.30
CA THR A 2 -0.82 -5.85 16.50
C THR A 2 -0.07 -4.55 16.20
N GLY A 3 -0.02 -4.09 14.93
CA GLY A 3 0.67 -2.86 14.54
C GLY A 3 -0.25 -1.65 14.46
N GLN A 4 0.29 -0.46 14.75
CA GLN A 4 -0.36 0.84 14.53
C GLN A 4 -0.12 1.32 13.09
N LEU A 5 -1.01 2.16 12.57
CA LEU A 5 -0.83 2.79 11.27
C LEU A 5 -0.07 4.11 11.43
N MET A 6 1.01 4.26 10.67
CA MET A 6 1.91 5.41 10.75
C MET A 6 2.15 6.01 9.36
N HIS A 7 2.11 7.32 9.25
CA HIS A 7 2.52 8.05 8.05
C HIS A 7 3.83 8.79 8.31
N TYR A 8 4.82 8.57 7.45
CA TYR A 8 6.15 9.18 7.54
C TYR A 8 6.33 10.22 6.44
N ALA A 9 6.90 11.36 6.82
CA ALA A 9 7.24 12.44 5.91
C ALA A 9 8.51 13.17 6.38
N ALA A 10 9.15 13.89 5.45
CA ALA A 10 10.34 14.69 5.75
C ALA A 10 10.04 15.88 6.69
N GLU A 11 8.79 16.36 6.69
CA GLU A 11 8.31 17.44 7.56
C GLU A 11 6.89 17.09 8.04
N PRO A 12 6.42 17.66 9.17
CA PRO A 12 5.05 17.45 9.65
C PRO A 12 4.01 17.81 8.57
N VAL A 13 3.07 16.90 8.32
CA VAL A 13 2.04 17.11 7.30
C VAL A 13 0.76 17.64 7.94
N SER A 14 0.13 18.60 7.27
CA SER A 14 -1.24 18.98 7.57
C SER A 14 -2.18 18.04 6.82
N PHE A 15 -3.00 17.29 7.56
CA PHE A 15 -3.96 16.37 6.97
C PHE A 15 -5.15 17.13 6.38
N ASP A 16 -5.40 16.92 5.10
CA ASP A 16 -6.56 17.46 4.38
C ASP A 16 -7.52 16.32 4.04
N PRO A 17 -8.62 16.15 4.80
CA PRO A 17 -9.59 15.09 4.55
C PRO A 17 -10.40 15.31 3.25
N THR A 18 -10.33 16.50 2.64
CA THR A 18 -11.06 16.80 1.39
C THR A 18 -10.30 16.36 0.14
N ARG A 19 -9.03 15.96 0.29
CA ARG A 19 -8.23 15.48 -0.83
C ARG A 19 -8.80 14.18 -1.38
N THR A 20 -9.01 14.15 -2.68
CA THR A 20 -9.43 12.95 -3.42
C THR A 20 -8.24 12.34 -4.15
N TYR A 21 -8.24 11.02 -4.28
CA TYR A 21 -7.29 10.28 -5.11
C TYR A 21 -8.01 9.69 -6.32
N THR A 22 -7.35 9.76 -7.48
CA THR A 22 -7.79 9.09 -8.70
C THR A 22 -6.73 8.07 -9.05
N GLN A 23 -7.14 6.84 -9.32
CA GLN A 23 -6.20 5.79 -9.67
C GLN A 23 -5.67 6.03 -11.08
N ASN A 24 -4.43 5.60 -11.32
CA ASN A 24 -3.87 5.62 -12.66
C ASN A 24 -4.35 4.41 -13.46
N GLU A 25 -4.16 4.46 -14.77
CA GLU A 25 -4.32 3.28 -15.62
C GLU A 25 -3.42 2.12 -15.14
N PRO A 26 -3.89 0.87 -15.22
CA PRO A 26 -3.12 -0.29 -14.77
C PRO A 26 -1.74 -0.39 -15.47
N THR A 27 -0.67 -0.51 -14.69
CA THR A 27 0.71 -0.69 -15.18
C THR A 27 1.44 -1.77 -14.37
N LEU A 28 2.37 -2.51 -14.99
CA LEU A 28 2.96 -3.75 -14.44
C LEU A 28 3.42 -3.67 -12.98
N PHE A 29 4.09 -2.57 -12.62
CA PHE A 29 4.59 -2.30 -11.26
C PHE A 29 3.83 -1.15 -10.60
N GLY A 30 2.62 -0.86 -11.10
CA GLY A 30 1.78 0.24 -10.69
C GLY A 30 1.25 0.02 -9.28
N LYS A 31 1.55 0.97 -8.41
CA LYS A 31 0.96 1.06 -7.07
C LYS A 31 -0.32 1.91 -7.11
N PRO A 32 -1.26 1.70 -6.18
CA PRO A 32 -2.41 2.58 -6.06
C PRO A 32 -1.99 3.98 -5.58
N GLU A 33 -2.72 4.98 -6.05
CA GLU A 33 -2.63 6.35 -5.56
C GLU A 33 -3.46 6.51 -4.28
N GLY A 34 -2.89 7.13 -3.25
CA GLY A 34 -3.59 7.28 -1.99
C GLY A 34 -2.73 7.84 -0.86
N PHE A 35 -3.31 7.88 0.33
CA PHE A 35 -2.63 8.19 1.56
C PHE A 35 -1.96 6.93 2.09
N TRP A 36 -0.63 6.87 1.96
CA TRP A 36 0.16 5.72 2.34
C TRP A 36 0.45 5.69 3.84
N VAL A 37 0.31 4.51 4.43
CA VAL A 37 0.60 4.22 5.83
C VAL A 37 1.48 2.99 5.94
N SER A 38 2.41 3.00 6.89
CA SER A 38 3.13 1.84 7.38
C SER A 38 2.35 1.17 8.50
N VAL A 39 2.49 -0.15 8.64
CA VAL A 39 2.02 -0.88 9.82
C VAL A 39 3.24 -1.14 10.71
N THR A 40 3.27 -0.59 11.93
CA THR A 40 4.43 -0.78 12.83
C THR A 40 4.66 -2.24 13.17
N GLY A 41 5.91 -2.69 13.17
CA GLY A 41 6.27 -4.07 13.49
C GLY A 41 7.44 -4.57 12.64
N GLU A 42 7.46 -5.87 12.40
CA GLU A 42 8.43 -6.48 11.48
C GLU A 42 8.18 -6.00 10.05
N ASP A 43 9.26 -5.67 9.34
CA ASP A 43 9.25 -5.13 7.98
C ASP A 43 8.40 -3.85 7.83
N ASP A 44 8.38 -2.96 8.81
CA ASP A 44 7.73 -1.65 8.66
C ASP A 44 8.58 -0.68 7.80
N TRP A 45 7.96 0.44 7.38
CA TRP A 45 8.60 1.39 6.47
C TRP A 45 9.92 1.96 7.01
N PRO A 46 10.03 2.42 8.28
CA PRO A 46 11.31 2.85 8.83
C PRO A 46 12.37 1.76 8.79
N SER A 47 12.04 0.54 9.25
CA SER A 47 12.99 -0.58 9.28
C SER A 47 13.50 -0.92 7.88
N TRP A 48 12.61 -0.91 6.87
CA TRP A 48 12.99 -1.15 5.48
C TRP A 48 13.88 -0.03 4.93
N CYS A 49 13.49 1.24 5.14
CA CYS A 49 14.26 2.41 4.73
C CYS A 49 15.69 2.40 5.30
N GLU A 50 15.85 2.10 6.59
CA GLU A 50 17.15 2.00 7.26
C GLU A 50 17.98 0.84 6.68
N SER A 51 17.37 -0.33 6.47
CA SER A 51 18.06 -1.51 5.95
C SER A 51 18.56 -1.36 4.50
N GLU A 52 17.85 -0.59 3.69
CA GLU A 52 18.15 -0.37 2.27
C GLU A 52 18.83 0.99 2.00
N GLU A 53 19.16 1.76 3.06
CA GLU A 53 19.68 3.14 2.98
C GLU A 53 18.81 4.02 2.05
N PHE A 54 17.49 3.85 2.14
CA PHE A 54 16.52 4.42 1.20
C PHE A 54 15.67 5.49 1.86
N ARG A 55 15.75 6.73 1.36
CA ARG A 55 14.88 7.86 1.75
C ARG A 55 14.79 8.08 3.27
N GLU A 56 15.85 7.86 4.02
CA GLU A 56 15.90 8.09 5.47
C GLU A 56 15.50 9.53 5.87
N SER A 57 15.76 10.50 4.99
CA SER A 57 15.31 11.89 5.16
C SER A 57 13.79 12.06 5.19
N THR A 58 13.01 11.05 4.82
CA THR A 58 11.54 11.05 4.89
C THR A 58 11.00 10.49 6.21
N LEU A 59 11.85 10.05 7.13
CA LEU A 59 11.45 9.49 8.44
C LEU A 59 11.42 10.54 9.57
N GLN A 60 11.65 11.81 9.25
CA GLN A 60 11.83 12.89 10.24
C GLN A 60 10.54 13.26 11.00
N ALA A 61 9.37 13.06 10.38
CA ALA A 61 8.08 13.28 11.00
C ALA A 61 7.19 12.04 10.86
N ALA A 62 6.91 11.40 11.99
CA ALA A 62 5.97 10.28 12.08
C ALA A 62 4.60 10.78 12.54
N HIS A 63 3.54 10.29 11.93
CA HIS A 63 2.17 10.64 12.28
C HIS A 63 1.38 9.36 12.52
N ARG A 64 0.77 9.24 13.69
CA ARG A 64 -0.17 8.17 13.95
C ARG A 64 -1.47 8.43 13.20
N VAL A 65 -1.96 7.41 12.52
CA VAL A 65 -3.18 7.43 11.71
C VAL A 65 -4.19 6.51 12.39
N GLU A 66 -5.35 7.05 12.72
CA GLU A 66 -6.46 6.28 13.28
C GLU A 66 -7.60 6.24 12.28
N LEU A 67 -8.08 5.04 11.96
CA LEU A 67 -9.25 4.86 11.11
C LEU A 67 -10.52 4.95 11.95
N THR A 68 -11.61 5.38 11.31
CA THR A 68 -12.95 5.28 11.89
C THR A 68 -13.34 3.80 12.05
N THR A 69 -14.25 3.51 12.97
CA THR A 69 -14.78 2.15 13.16
C THR A 69 -15.65 1.65 11.99
N ALA A 70 -16.04 2.56 11.09
CA ALA A 70 -16.82 2.24 9.90
C ALA A 70 -15.95 2.02 8.65
N ALA A 71 -14.63 2.23 8.74
CA ALA A 71 -13.72 2.09 7.59
C ALA A 71 -13.77 0.67 7.02
N ASN A 72 -14.08 0.55 5.73
CA ASN A 72 -14.09 -0.72 5.01
C ASN A 72 -12.73 -0.95 4.33
N ILE A 73 -11.76 -1.42 5.10
CA ILE A 73 -10.42 -1.69 4.59
C ILE A 73 -10.29 -3.14 4.11
N LEU A 74 -9.71 -3.34 2.93
CA LEU A 74 -9.25 -4.65 2.49
C LEU A 74 -7.96 -5.03 3.24
N TRP A 75 -8.08 -5.93 4.21
CA TRP A 75 -6.95 -6.48 4.94
C TRP A 75 -6.43 -7.75 4.26
N ILE A 76 -5.15 -7.74 3.90
CA ILE A 76 -4.44 -8.91 3.36
C ILE A 76 -3.38 -9.35 4.36
N GLU A 77 -3.66 -10.45 5.05
CA GLU A 77 -2.83 -10.96 6.14
C GLU A 77 -2.03 -12.21 5.74
N SER A 78 -2.13 -12.67 4.49
CA SER A 78 -1.51 -13.91 4.03
C SER A 78 -1.14 -13.88 2.54
N VAL A 79 -0.27 -14.81 2.15
CA VAL A 79 0.06 -15.08 0.75
C VAL A 79 -1.17 -15.42 -0.10
N ASP A 80 -2.13 -16.15 0.47
CA ASP A 80 -3.37 -16.53 -0.23
C ASP A 80 -4.26 -15.31 -0.49
N GLY A 81 -4.23 -14.30 0.40
CA GLY A 81 -4.94 -13.04 0.18
C GLY A 81 -4.35 -12.23 -0.99
N ILE A 82 -3.01 -12.20 -1.13
CA ILE A 82 -2.35 -11.58 -2.30
C ILE A 82 -2.71 -12.33 -3.59
N ASP A 83 -2.70 -13.66 -3.55
CA ASP A 83 -3.05 -14.49 -4.70
C ASP A 83 -4.51 -14.30 -5.09
N SER A 84 -5.42 -14.16 -4.11
CA SER A 84 -6.85 -13.92 -4.34
C SER A 84 -7.10 -12.54 -4.95
N LEU A 85 -6.48 -11.49 -4.41
CA LEU A 85 -6.56 -10.14 -5.00
C LEU A 85 -6.06 -10.16 -6.45
N THR A 86 -4.95 -10.82 -6.71
CA THR A 86 -4.38 -10.92 -8.06
C THR A 86 -5.31 -11.68 -8.99
N ALA A 87 -5.87 -12.80 -8.56
CA ALA A 87 -6.79 -13.60 -9.38
C ALA A 87 -8.07 -12.82 -9.75
N GLU A 88 -8.53 -11.94 -8.87
CA GLU A 88 -9.76 -11.18 -9.06
C GLU A 88 -9.55 -9.88 -9.86
N PHE A 89 -8.48 -9.13 -9.57
CA PHE A 89 -8.32 -7.76 -10.07
C PHE A 89 -7.17 -7.57 -11.06
N ALA A 90 -6.36 -8.60 -11.32
CA ALA A 90 -5.31 -8.45 -12.32
C ALA A 90 -5.91 -8.39 -13.73
N VAL A 91 -5.51 -7.38 -14.49
CA VAL A 91 -6.06 -7.08 -15.82
C VAL A 91 -4.96 -7.08 -16.86
N GLN A 92 -5.20 -7.78 -17.97
CA GLN A 92 -4.28 -7.79 -19.10
C GLN A 92 -4.43 -6.52 -19.95
N THR A 93 -3.40 -5.68 -20.02
CA THR A 93 -3.42 -4.48 -20.89
C THR A 93 -2.90 -4.81 -22.30
N GLU A 94 -2.84 -3.81 -23.19
CA GLU A 94 -2.14 -3.97 -24.48
C GLU A 94 -0.65 -4.28 -24.31
N TYR A 95 0.00 -3.72 -23.28
CA TYR A 95 1.41 -3.96 -23.03
C TYR A 95 1.66 -5.45 -22.73
N GLU A 96 0.90 -6.05 -21.83
CA GLU A 96 1.04 -7.48 -21.49
C GLU A 96 0.77 -8.36 -22.71
N ARG A 97 -0.26 -8.05 -23.49
CA ARG A 97 -0.58 -8.78 -24.73
C ARG A 97 0.56 -8.76 -25.74
N ARG A 98 1.33 -7.68 -25.80
CA ARG A 98 2.36 -7.47 -26.82
C ARG A 98 3.77 -7.88 -26.39
N TRP A 99 4.10 -7.72 -25.11
CA TRP A 99 5.48 -7.77 -24.63
C TRP A 99 5.74 -8.79 -23.53
N VAL A 100 4.70 -9.24 -22.80
CA VAL A 100 4.88 -10.28 -21.79
C VAL A 100 4.77 -11.64 -22.48
N TYR A 101 5.94 -12.20 -22.82
CA TYR A 101 6.11 -13.47 -23.55
C TYR A 101 5.56 -14.72 -22.81
N ARG A 102 4.90 -14.53 -21.66
CA ARG A 102 4.28 -15.57 -20.85
C ARG A 102 2.77 -15.32 -20.85
N GLY A 103 2.06 -16.00 -21.76
CA GLY A 103 0.61 -15.92 -21.92
C GLY A 103 -0.15 -16.16 -20.61
N ASP A 104 -1.38 -15.65 -20.56
CA ASP A 104 -2.45 -15.92 -19.58
C ASP A 104 -2.00 -16.17 -18.13
N ASN A 105 -0.96 -15.46 -17.67
CA ASN A 105 -0.48 -15.54 -16.29
C ASN A 105 -0.79 -14.22 -15.56
N PRO A 106 -1.90 -14.17 -14.79
CA PRO A 106 -2.28 -13.00 -14.01
C PRO A 106 -1.21 -12.50 -13.03
N SER A 107 -0.26 -13.37 -12.64
CA SER A 107 0.83 -12.98 -11.72
C SER A 107 1.77 -11.92 -12.31
N LYS A 108 1.72 -11.69 -13.62
CA LYS A 108 2.52 -10.69 -14.34
C LYS A 108 1.67 -9.59 -14.94
N TRP A 109 0.43 -9.47 -14.50
CA TRP A 109 -0.49 -8.44 -14.95
C TRP A 109 -0.62 -7.36 -13.88
N PRO A 110 -0.88 -6.11 -14.29
CA PRO A 110 -1.19 -5.06 -13.34
C PRO A 110 -2.52 -5.30 -12.65
N ILE A 111 -2.69 -4.71 -11.47
CA ILE A 111 -3.98 -4.66 -10.78
C ILE A 111 -4.80 -3.48 -11.31
N ASP A 112 -6.09 -3.71 -11.55
CA ASP A 112 -7.06 -2.64 -11.73
C ASP A 112 -7.38 -1.99 -10.39
N TRP A 113 -6.55 -1.02 -10.01
CA TRP A 113 -6.76 -0.27 -8.78
C TRP A 113 -8.04 0.56 -8.78
N HIS A 114 -8.63 0.90 -9.94
CA HIS A 114 -9.94 1.57 -9.96
C HIS A 114 -11.04 0.63 -9.45
N CYS A 115 -11.08 -0.60 -9.94
CA CYS A 115 -12.07 -1.59 -9.50
C CYS A 115 -11.91 -1.96 -8.02
N VAL A 116 -10.67 -2.01 -7.53
CA VAL A 116 -10.38 -2.16 -6.10
C VAL A 116 -10.85 -0.91 -5.37
N ALA A 117 -10.55 0.29 -5.91
CA ALA A 117 -10.92 1.60 -5.36
C ALA A 117 -12.42 1.80 -5.09
N GLU A 118 -13.26 1.16 -5.90
CA GLU A 118 -14.72 1.28 -5.82
C GLU A 118 -15.35 0.40 -4.72
N GLN A 119 -14.62 -0.60 -4.22
CA GLN A 119 -15.17 -1.61 -3.30
C GLN A 119 -14.74 -1.44 -1.84
N TRP A 120 -13.61 -0.79 -1.60
CA TRP A 120 -13.05 -0.55 -0.27
C TRP A 120 -12.73 0.93 -0.06
N ASP A 121 -12.33 1.29 1.15
CA ASP A 121 -11.83 2.63 1.47
C ASP A 121 -10.31 2.71 1.37
N GLY A 122 -9.65 1.55 1.36
CA GLY A 122 -8.22 1.37 1.38
C GLY A 122 -7.84 -0.11 1.39
N ILE A 123 -6.54 -0.37 1.22
CA ILE A 123 -5.94 -1.71 1.32
C ILE A 123 -4.78 -1.67 2.31
N ILE A 124 -4.66 -2.69 3.16
CA ILE A 124 -3.52 -2.86 4.07
C ILE A 124 -3.00 -4.29 3.95
N ILE A 125 -1.69 -4.41 3.72
CA ILE A 125 -0.99 -5.70 3.65
C ILE A 125 -0.04 -5.80 4.85
N ALA A 126 -0.40 -6.60 5.83
CA ALA A 126 0.40 -6.83 7.03
C ALA A 126 0.10 -8.19 7.67
N PRO A 127 1.11 -9.01 8.01
CA PRO A 127 2.55 -8.76 7.83
C PRO A 127 2.96 -8.73 6.35
N TYR A 128 4.16 -8.23 6.07
CA TYR A 128 4.71 -8.25 4.72
C TYR A 128 4.96 -9.69 4.25
N GLN A 129 4.53 -10.02 3.03
CA GLN A 129 4.55 -11.38 2.49
C GLN A 129 5.76 -11.61 1.57
N TRP A 130 6.95 -11.82 2.13
CA TRP A 130 8.19 -12.06 1.37
C TRP A 130 8.07 -13.11 0.27
N ALA A 131 7.32 -14.19 0.53
CA ALA A 131 7.12 -15.30 -0.41
C ALA A 131 6.38 -14.91 -1.71
N ARG A 132 5.83 -13.69 -1.81
CA ARG A 132 5.14 -13.19 -3.01
C ARG A 132 5.83 -12.00 -3.68
N ARG A 133 6.86 -11.42 -3.07
CA ARG A 133 7.60 -10.26 -3.63
C ARG A 133 8.01 -10.45 -5.08
N ASN A 134 8.55 -11.63 -5.44
CA ASN A 134 9.04 -11.92 -6.79
C ASN A 134 8.01 -12.64 -7.68
N THR A 135 6.83 -12.95 -7.15
CA THR A 135 5.77 -13.67 -7.87
C THR A 135 4.86 -12.71 -8.61
N HIS A 136 4.40 -11.66 -7.92
CA HIS A 136 3.46 -10.68 -8.45
C HIS A 136 4.13 -9.33 -8.66
N ASP A 137 4.17 -8.88 -9.92
CA ASP A 137 4.93 -7.68 -10.29
C ASP A 137 4.37 -6.41 -9.60
N TRP A 138 3.05 -6.32 -9.46
CA TRP A 138 2.40 -5.21 -8.74
C TRP A 138 2.81 -5.15 -7.25
N TYR A 139 3.10 -6.30 -6.64
CA TYR A 139 3.47 -6.41 -5.23
C TYR A 139 4.97 -6.26 -5.00
N TYR A 140 5.80 -6.44 -6.04
CA TYR A 140 7.25 -6.34 -5.93
C TYR A 140 7.70 -5.02 -5.29
N GLY A 141 7.08 -3.91 -5.67
CA GLY A 141 7.39 -2.60 -5.11
C GLY A 141 6.78 -2.33 -3.74
N TRP A 142 5.96 -3.19 -3.14
CA TRP A 142 5.28 -2.86 -1.87
C TRP A 142 6.25 -2.70 -0.69
N ASP A 143 7.38 -3.43 -0.76
CA ASP A 143 8.61 -3.29 0.05
C ASP A 143 8.51 -3.56 1.56
N CYS A 144 7.39 -3.25 2.19
CA CYS A 144 7.20 -3.31 3.64
C CYS A 144 5.73 -3.58 4.01
N ALA A 145 5.45 -3.88 5.28
CA ALA A 145 4.10 -3.98 5.82
C ALA A 145 3.45 -2.59 5.82
N SER A 146 2.57 -2.36 4.85
CA SER A 146 2.02 -1.04 4.56
C SER A 146 0.66 -1.13 3.87
N GLY A 147 -0.01 0.02 3.79
CA GLY A 147 -1.28 0.18 3.12
C GLY A 147 -1.44 1.52 2.45
N CYS A 148 -2.49 1.61 1.64
CA CYS A 148 -2.85 2.79 0.87
C CYS A 148 -4.34 3.05 1.07
N ILE A 149 -4.69 4.23 1.59
CA ILE A 149 -6.07 4.65 1.90
C ILE A 149 -6.52 5.66 0.85
N TRP A 150 -7.70 5.46 0.26
CA TRP A 150 -8.20 6.25 -0.86
C TRP A 150 -9.34 7.17 -0.41
N ASN A 151 -10.24 6.66 0.44
CA ASN A 151 -11.32 7.43 1.03
C ASN A 151 -10.87 8.05 2.36
N LEU A 152 -10.47 9.33 2.32
CA LEU A 152 -9.93 10.03 3.49
C LEU A 152 -10.97 10.35 4.56
N GLU A 153 -12.27 10.29 4.26
CA GLU A 153 -13.32 10.42 5.28
C GLU A 153 -13.27 9.28 6.31
N THR A 154 -12.63 8.16 5.96
CA THR A 154 -12.44 7.03 6.88
C THR A 154 -11.28 7.17 7.84
N ILE A 155 -10.47 8.23 7.72
CA ILE A 155 -9.40 8.55 8.67
C ILE A 155 -9.97 9.47 9.76
N ALA A 156 -10.06 8.94 10.97
CA ALA A 156 -10.55 9.68 12.14
C ALA A 156 -9.55 10.73 12.62
N SER A 157 -8.25 10.43 12.57
CA SER A 157 -7.20 11.37 12.96
C SER A 157 -5.86 11.08 12.30
N VAL A 158 -5.08 12.14 12.08
CA VAL A 158 -3.66 12.09 11.77
C VAL A 158 -2.96 13.03 12.75
N SER A 159 -2.17 12.49 13.66
CA SER A 159 -1.51 13.26 14.72
C SER A 159 -0.02 12.97 14.73
N VAL A 160 0.80 14.03 14.83
CA VAL A 160 2.25 13.88 14.99
C VAL A 160 2.53 12.97 16.20
N SER A 161 3.34 11.95 15.98
CA SER A 161 3.81 11.06 17.03
C SER A 161 4.84 11.79 17.88
N SER A 162 4.70 11.70 19.21
CA SER A 162 5.73 12.18 20.14
C SER A 162 6.98 11.30 20.16
N GLU A 163 6.91 10.12 19.52
CA GLU A 163 8.03 9.21 19.32
C GLU A 163 8.64 9.54 17.96
N VAL A 164 9.71 10.32 17.98
CA VAL A 164 10.56 10.52 16.80
C VAL A 164 11.32 9.20 16.58
N PRO A 165 11.31 8.61 15.37
CA PRO A 165 12.23 7.51 15.05
C PRO A 165 13.65 8.01 15.31
N ALA A 166 14.37 7.31 16.20
CA ALA A 166 15.71 7.69 16.63
C ALA A 166 16.72 7.67 15.48
#